data_AF-A0A853CCR6-F1
#
_entry.id   AF-A0A853CCR6-F1
#
_cell.length_a   1.000
_cell.length_b   1.000
_cell.length_c   1.000
_cell.angle_alpha   90.00
_cell.angle_beta   90.00
_cell.angle_gamma   90.00
#
_symmetry.space_group_name_H-M   'P 1'
#
loop_
_entity.id
_entity.type
_entity.pdbx_description
1 polymer ?
#
loop_
_entity_poly.entity_id
_entity_poly.type
_entity_poly.pdbx_seq_one_letter_code
_entity_poly.pdbx_strand_id
1 'polypeptide(L)'
;MQKPTEFVREQVTTVREKVDRVAGSVAETVGAAPSASAVGEFIREQRNAASVSLRELARTAGVSNPYLSQVERGLRKPSAEILAAIAKGLKISAESLYEQAGILDRRSGTPDTVAAIRSDPALSERHKAVLLELYETYVREHAARTPDSSRTANVPPTTKESA
;
A
#
# COMPACT_ATOMS: atom_id res chain seq x y z
N MET A 1 -51.55 -25.41 17.34
CA MET A 1 -50.19 -25.42 17.91
C MET A 1 -49.17 -25.54 16.79
N GLN A 2 -48.43 -24.47 16.48
CA GLN A 2 -47.31 -24.48 15.53
C GLN A 2 -46.07 -25.07 16.21
N LYS A 3 -45.28 -25.88 15.49
CA LYS A 3 -44.15 -26.62 16.08
C LYS A 3 -42.97 -25.68 16.38
N PRO A 4 -42.29 -25.82 17.55
CA PRO A 4 -41.25 -24.87 18.01
C PRO A 4 -40.02 -24.73 17.10
N THR A 5 -39.80 -25.67 16.18
CA THR A 5 -38.63 -25.74 15.29
C THR A 5 -38.68 -24.78 14.10
N GLU A 6 -39.85 -24.27 13.75
CA GLU A 6 -40.04 -23.37 12.61
C GLU A 6 -39.66 -21.92 12.97
N PHE A 7 -40.01 -21.49 14.18
CA PHE A 7 -39.75 -20.14 14.69
C PHE A 7 -38.24 -19.84 14.86
N VAL A 8 -37.45 -20.84 15.27
CA VAL A 8 -35.99 -20.70 15.40
C VAL A 8 -35.31 -20.64 14.03
N ARG A 9 -35.84 -21.34 13.01
CA ARG A 9 -35.30 -21.28 11.64
C ARG A 9 -35.51 -19.92 11.00
N GLU A 10 -36.69 -19.33 11.20
CA GLU A 10 -37.04 -18.03 10.62
C GLU A 10 -36.20 -16.87 11.21
N GLN A 11 -35.93 -16.91 12.52
CA GLN A 11 -35.05 -15.93 13.17
C GLN A 11 -33.58 -16.08 12.76
N VAL A 12 -33.10 -17.30 12.49
CA VAL A 12 -31.72 -17.55 12.01
C VAL A 12 -31.51 -17.06 10.58
N THR A 13 -32.53 -17.13 9.71
CA THR A 13 -32.46 -16.56 8.35
C THR A 13 -32.40 -15.04 8.36
N THR A 14 -33.21 -14.37 9.19
CA THR A 14 -33.24 -12.91 9.26
C THR A 14 -31.95 -12.33 9.85
N VAL A 15 -31.33 -13.02 10.81
CA VAL A 15 -30.03 -12.61 11.37
C VAL A 15 -28.92 -12.76 10.32
N ARG A 16 -28.90 -13.84 9.53
CA ARG A 16 -27.93 -14.04 8.44
C ARG A 16 -28.04 -12.94 7.37
N GLU A 17 -29.24 -12.64 6.90
CA GLU A 17 -29.45 -11.58 5.89
C GLU A 17 -29.00 -10.20 6.38
N LYS A 18 -29.22 -9.90 7.66
CA LYS A 18 -28.80 -8.62 8.26
C LYS A 18 -27.29 -8.54 8.43
N VAL A 19 -26.63 -9.67 8.76
CA VAL A 19 -25.17 -9.77 8.83
C VAL A 19 -24.55 -9.63 7.45
N ASP A 20 -25.10 -10.29 6.43
CA ASP A 20 -24.59 -10.21 5.06
C ASP A 20 -24.72 -8.79 4.47
N ARG A 21 -25.79 -8.07 4.82
CA ARG A 21 -25.99 -6.67 4.38
C ARG A 21 -25.02 -5.70 5.06
N VAL A 22 -24.72 -5.90 6.35
CA VAL A 22 -23.73 -5.10 7.08
C VAL A 22 -22.31 -5.44 6.63
N ALA A 23 -22.02 -6.72 6.35
CA ALA A 23 -20.75 -7.16 5.79
C ALA A 23 -20.53 -6.59 4.37
N GLY A 24 -21.58 -6.52 3.55
CA GLY A 24 -21.56 -5.89 2.23
C GLY A 24 -21.24 -4.39 2.27
N SER A 25 -21.82 -3.63 3.21
CA SER A 25 -21.55 -2.19 3.32
C SER A 25 -20.16 -1.86 3.88
N VAL A 26 -19.62 -2.74 4.74
CA VAL A 26 -18.23 -2.64 5.21
C VAL A 26 -17.25 -3.00 4.08
N ALA A 27 -17.56 -3.97 3.22
CA ALA A 27 -16.73 -4.30 2.07
C ALA A 27 -16.67 -3.16 1.03
N GLU A 28 -17.76 -2.40 0.85
CA GLU A 28 -17.83 -1.27 -0.08
C GLU A 28 -17.02 -0.05 0.39
N THR A 29 -16.89 0.13 1.71
CA THR A 29 -16.07 1.21 2.30
C THR A 29 -14.58 0.85 2.39
N VAL A 30 -14.23 -0.43 2.39
CA VAL A 30 -12.85 -0.94 2.44
C VAL A 30 -12.32 -1.30 1.03
N GLY A 31 -13.20 -1.35 0.02
CA GLY A 31 -12.91 -1.86 -1.33
C GLY A 31 -12.74 -0.82 -2.44
N ALA A 32 -12.51 0.47 -2.11
CA ALA A 32 -12.15 1.43 -3.15
C ALA A 32 -10.75 1.09 -3.69
N ALA A 33 -10.71 0.40 -4.84
CA ALA A 33 -9.47 0.10 -5.53
C ALA A 33 -8.63 1.39 -5.62
N PRO A 34 -7.33 1.34 -5.28
CA PRO A 34 -6.46 2.50 -5.31
C PRO A 34 -6.56 3.18 -6.68
N SER A 35 -7.15 4.38 -6.67
CA SER A 35 -7.46 5.12 -7.87
C SER A 35 -6.43 6.23 -8.05
N ALA A 36 -6.26 6.70 -9.30
CA ALA A 36 -5.40 7.85 -9.57
C ALA A 36 -5.81 9.11 -8.79
N SER A 37 -7.07 9.19 -8.36
CA SER A 37 -7.55 10.24 -7.46
C SER A 37 -6.98 10.10 -6.05
N ALA A 38 -6.95 8.88 -5.51
CA ALA A 38 -6.45 8.60 -4.17
C ALA A 38 -4.95 8.91 -4.02
N VAL A 39 -4.14 8.60 -5.04
CA VAL A 39 -2.70 8.96 -5.04
C VAL A 39 -2.48 10.45 -5.22
N GLY A 40 -3.28 11.12 -6.04
CA GLY A 40 -3.21 12.56 -6.23
C GLY A 40 -3.47 13.35 -4.94
N GLU A 41 -4.53 12.97 -4.22
CA GLU A 41 -4.88 13.55 -2.93
C GLU A 41 -3.77 13.33 -1.89
N PHE A 42 -3.25 12.11 -1.79
CA PHE A 42 -2.15 11.79 -0.88
C PHE A 42 -0.89 12.61 -1.17
N ILE A 43 -0.51 12.78 -2.45
CA ILE A 43 0.63 13.64 -2.84
C ILE A 43 0.42 15.08 -2.34
N ARG A 44 -0.79 15.62 -2.51
CA ARG A 44 -1.15 16.97 -2.07
C ARG A 44 -1.04 17.12 -0.55
N GLU A 45 -1.53 16.14 0.21
CA GLU A 45 -1.44 16.11 1.66
C GLU A 45 0.01 16.09 2.15
N GLN A 46 0.82 15.17 1.63
CA GLN A 46 2.24 15.06 2.00
C GLN A 46 3.00 16.34 1.65
N ARG A 47 2.72 16.94 0.48
CA ARG A 47 3.30 18.22 0.08
C ARG A 47 2.96 19.33 1.07
N ASN A 48 1.69 19.44 1.48
CA ASN A 48 1.25 20.46 2.43
C ASN A 48 1.86 20.21 3.82
N ALA A 49 1.93 18.97 4.28
CA ALA A 49 2.55 18.60 5.56
C ALA A 49 4.04 18.96 5.59
N ALA A 50 4.75 18.76 4.46
CA ALA A 50 6.14 19.16 4.30
C ALA A 50 6.32 20.68 4.04
N SER A 51 5.23 21.46 3.98
CA SER A 51 5.25 22.89 3.61
C SER A 51 5.97 23.18 2.29
N VAL A 52 5.95 22.24 1.35
CA VAL A 52 6.58 22.38 0.04
C VAL A 52 5.58 23.01 -0.94
N SER A 53 6.01 24.01 -1.71
CA SER A 53 5.15 24.59 -2.73
C SER A 53 4.98 23.63 -3.92
N LEU A 54 3.84 23.68 -4.62
CA LEU A 54 3.61 22.90 -5.84
C LEU A 54 4.71 23.15 -6.90
N ARG A 55 5.17 24.40 -7.02
CA ARG A 55 6.25 24.78 -7.96
C ARG A 55 7.57 24.15 -7.57
N GLU A 56 7.86 24.05 -6.29
CA GLU A 56 9.09 23.44 -5.80
C GLU A 56 9.09 21.93 -5.96
N LEU A 57 8.00 21.25 -5.59
CA LEU A 57 7.86 19.81 -5.80
C LEU A 57 7.96 19.45 -7.29
N ALA A 58 7.35 20.24 -8.17
CA ALA A 58 7.46 20.03 -9.61
C ALA A 58 8.91 20.12 -10.10
N ARG A 59 9.67 21.12 -9.62
CA ARG A 59 11.10 21.28 -9.97
C ARG A 59 11.93 20.10 -9.46
N THR A 60 11.75 19.69 -8.20
CA THR A 60 12.56 18.61 -7.62
C THR A 60 12.22 17.24 -8.21
N ALA A 61 10.96 17.02 -8.58
CA ALA A 61 10.51 15.81 -9.27
C ALA A 61 10.79 15.83 -10.79
N GLY A 62 11.35 16.91 -11.35
CA GLY A 62 11.66 17.01 -12.78
C GLY A 62 10.43 17.04 -13.69
N VAL A 63 9.27 17.48 -13.19
CA VAL A 63 8.01 17.53 -13.94
C VAL A 63 7.53 18.97 -14.11
N SER A 64 6.64 19.20 -15.09
CA SER A 64 6.03 20.52 -15.25
C SER A 64 5.03 20.81 -14.13
N ASN A 65 4.96 22.06 -13.69
CA ASN A 65 3.99 22.48 -12.68
C ASN A 65 2.53 22.23 -13.08
N PRO A 66 2.10 22.46 -14.35
CA PRO A 66 0.76 22.10 -14.80
C PRO A 66 0.47 20.61 -14.72
N TYR A 67 1.45 19.76 -15.04
CA TYR A 67 1.30 18.31 -14.96
C TYR A 67 1.10 17.85 -13.51
N LEU A 68 1.93 18.32 -12.58
CA LEU A 68 1.78 17.98 -11.16
C LEU A 68 0.44 18.46 -10.59
N SER A 69 -0.04 19.65 -11.00
CA SER A 69 -1.38 20.13 -10.65
C SER A 69 -2.50 19.20 -11.12
N GLN A 70 -2.36 18.58 -12.31
CA GLN A 70 -3.34 17.62 -12.82
C GLN A 70 -3.28 16.30 -12.04
N VAL A 71 -2.08 15.86 -11.66
CA VAL A 71 -1.90 14.66 -10.83
C VAL A 71 -2.53 14.83 -9.45
N GLU A 72 -2.27 15.94 -8.74
CA GLU A 72 -2.86 16.20 -7.41
C GLU A 72 -4.39 16.27 -7.41
N ARG A 73 -5.00 16.54 -8.57
CA ARG A 73 -6.46 16.57 -8.76
C ARG A 73 -7.04 15.25 -9.28
N GLY A 74 -6.21 14.21 -9.43
CA GLY A 74 -6.62 12.93 -9.99
C GLY A 74 -6.93 12.94 -11.49
N LEU A 75 -6.64 14.04 -12.19
CA LEU A 75 -6.95 14.22 -13.62
C LEU A 75 -5.93 13.52 -14.54
N ARG A 76 -4.76 13.16 -14.02
CA ARG A 76 -3.74 12.39 -14.73
C ARG A 76 -3.18 11.27 -13.88
N LYS A 77 -2.99 10.11 -14.50
CA LYS A 77 -2.29 8.97 -13.91
C LYS A 77 -0.78 9.15 -14.12
N PRO A 78 0.03 9.30 -13.06
CA PRO A 78 1.48 9.32 -13.17
C PRO A 78 2.05 7.91 -13.44
N SER A 79 3.21 7.84 -14.09
CA SER A 79 3.96 6.58 -14.22
C SER A 79 4.71 6.26 -12.92
N ALA A 80 5.19 5.01 -12.78
CA ALA A 80 5.98 4.59 -11.62
C ALA A 80 7.28 5.40 -11.44
N GLU A 81 7.92 5.80 -12.55
CA GLU A 81 9.11 6.65 -12.54
C GLU A 81 8.81 8.05 -11.99
N ILE A 82 7.69 8.63 -12.42
CA ILE A 82 7.24 9.95 -11.97
C ILE A 82 6.85 9.92 -10.49
N LEU A 83 6.17 8.86 -10.06
CA LEU A 83 5.87 8.63 -8.65
C LEU A 83 7.15 8.50 -7.82
N ALA A 84 8.18 7.81 -8.30
CA ALA A 84 9.48 7.75 -7.61
C ALA A 84 10.12 9.13 -7.47
N ALA A 85 10.07 9.95 -8.53
CA ALA A 85 10.61 11.30 -8.52
C ALA A 85 9.85 12.23 -7.55
N ILE A 86 8.53 12.11 -7.49
CA ILE A 86 7.67 12.83 -6.54
C ILE A 86 7.97 12.39 -5.10
N ALA A 87 8.08 11.08 -4.84
CA ALA A 87 8.43 10.54 -3.53
C ALA A 87 9.79 11.08 -3.05
N LYS A 88 10.78 11.11 -3.93
CA LYS A 88 12.10 11.70 -3.66
C LYS A 88 11.99 13.19 -3.33
N GLY A 89 11.18 13.95 -4.08
CA GLY A 89 10.94 15.37 -3.83
C GLY A 89 10.25 15.63 -2.49
N LEU A 90 9.40 14.71 -2.04
CA LEU A 90 8.71 14.75 -0.74
C LEU A 90 9.50 14.11 0.41
N LYS A 91 10.64 13.45 0.11
CA LYS A 91 11.44 12.68 1.08
C LYS A 91 10.64 11.58 1.79
N ILE A 92 9.75 10.91 1.06
CA ILE A 92 8.97 9.76 1.52
C ILE A 92 9.34 8.51 0.72
N SER A 93 8.91 7.34 1.19
CA SER A 93 9.08 6.10 0.44
C SER A 93 8.24 6.12 -0.85
N ALA A 94 8.85 5.71 -1.97
CA ALA A 94 8.13 5.50 -3.23
C ALA A 94 7.09 4.38 -3.11
N GLU A 95 7.33 3.42 -2.22
CA GLU A 95 6.42 2.32 -1.90
C GLU A 95 5.04 2.83 -1.50
N SER A 96 4.98 3.82 -0.59
CA SER A 96 3.72 4.39 -0.13
C SER A 96 2.91 5.04 -1.26
N LEU A 97 3.60 5.64 -2.24
CA LEU A 97 2.94 6.18 -3.44
C LEU A 97 2.49 5.08 -4.40
N TYR A 98 3.25 3.98 -4.51
CA TYR A 98 2.87 2.84 -5.33
C TYR A 98 1.67 2.09 -4.76
N GLU A 99 1.59 1.95 -3.44
CA GLU A 99 0.42 1.40 -2.75
C GLU A 99 -0.82 2.22 -3.06
N GLN A 100 -0.72 3.54 -2.88
CA GLN A 100 -1.84 4.43 -3.11
C GLN A 100 -2.24 4.55 -4.59
N ALA A 101 -1.28 4.33 -5.49
CA ALA A 101 -1.52 4.24 -6.93
C ALA A 101 -2.05 2.88 -7.40
N GLY A 102 -2.05 1.86 -6.51
CA GLY A 102 -2.46 0.50 -6.87
C GLY A 102 -1.45 -0.25 -7.72
N ILE A 103 -0.24 0.30 -7.83
CA ILE A 103 0.89 -0.33 -8.52
C ILE A 103 1.50 -1.40 -7.62
N LEU A 104 1.51 -1.14 -6.32
CA LEU A 104 1.92 -2.10 -5.31
C LEU A 104 0.69 -2.55 -4.53
N ASP A 105 0.32 -3.81 -4.70
CA ASP A 105 -0.75 -4.38 -3.93
C ASP A 105 -0.21 -4.74 -2.54
N ARG A 106 -0.69 -4.07 -1.49
CA ARG A 106 -0.38 -4.40 -0.09
C ARG A 106 -0.74 -5.86 0.25
N ARG A 107 -1.52 -6.54 -0.60
CA ARG A 107 -1.69 -8.01 -0.57
C ARG A 107 -0.38 -8.80 -0.63
N SER A 108 0.74 -8.16 -0.95
CA SER A 108 2.06 -8.78 -1.00
C SER A 108 2.89 -8.66 0.30
N GLY A 109 2.29 -8.19 1.42
CA GLY A 109 3.01 -8.05 2.71
C GLY A 109 2.15 -7.99 3.98
N THR A 110 1.74 -9.16 4.48
CA THR A 110 1.75 -9.55 5.91
C THR A 110 0.98 -8.69 6.94
N PRO A 111 -0.34 -8.92 7.06
CA PRO A 111 -0.86 -9.71 8.20
C PRO A 111 -1.58 -11.00 7.79
N ASP A 112 -1.84 -11.17 6.49
CA ASP A 112 -2.71 -12.23 5.96
C ASP A 112 -1.96 -13.56 5.72
N THR A 113 -0.65 -13.54 5.44
CA THR A 113 0.10 -14.75 5.11
C THR A 113 0.28 -15.69 6.31
N VAL A 114 0.60 -15.16 7.49
CA VAL A 114 0.72 -15.95 8.72
C VAL A 114 -0.64 -16.52 9.12
N ALA A 115 -1.71 -15.74 8.94
CA ALA A 115 -3.08 -16.18 9.18
C ALA A 115 -3.50 -17.28 8.20
N ALA A 116 -3.18 -17.12 6.91
CA ALA A 116 -3.45 -18.10 5.85
C ALA A 116 -2.71 -19.42 6.07
N ILE A 117 -1.43 -19.38 6.43
CA ILE A 117 -0.65 -20.60 6.75
C ILE A 117 -1.27 -21.31 7.96
N ARG A 118 -1.72 -20.56 8.99
CA ARG A 118 -2.36 -21.15 10.18
C ARG A 118 -3.73 -21.76 9.88
N SER A 119 -4.51 -21.13 8.99
CA SER A 119 -5.88 -21.54 8.67
C SER A 119 -5.98 -22.56 7.53
N ASP A 120 -4.90 -22.85 6.82
CA ASP A 120 -4.88 -23.82 5.73
C ASP A 120 -5.17 -25.26 6.24
N PRO A 121 -6.29 -25.88 5.83
CA PRO A 121 -6.63 -27.24 6.25
C PRO A 121 -5.80 -28.32 5.56
N ALA A 122 -5.09 -28.01 4.47
CA ALA A 122 -4.22 -28.96 3.77
C ALA A 122 -2.87 -29.15 4.49
N LEU A 123 -2.53 -28.28 5.44
CA LEU A 123 -1.27 -28.33 6.18
C LEU A 123 -1.44 -29.00 7.55
N SER A 124 -0.54 -29.93 7.87
CA SER A 124 -0.41 -30.43 9.24
C SER A 124 0.16 -29.36 10.16
N GLU A 125 -0.09 -29.45 11.47
CA GLU A 125 0.48 -28.52 12.46
C GLU A 125 2.02 -28.47 12.41
N ARG A 126 2.66 -29.59 12.08
CA ARG A 126 4.11 -29.65 11.87
C ARG A 126 4.54 -28.86 10.63
N HIS A 127 3.80 -28.96 9.52
CA HIS A 127 4.11 -28.22 8.30
C HIS A 127 3.90 -26.72 8.48
N LYS A 128 2.84 -26.33 9.21
CA LYS A 128 2.59 -24.92 9.57
C LYS A 128 3.74 -24.35 10.39
N ALA A 129 4.21 -25.08 11.40
CA ALA A 129 5.33 -24.63 12.23
C ALA A 129 6.61 -24.38 11.42
N VAL A 130 6.99 -25.31 10.53
CA VAL A 130 8.19 -25.18 9.68
C VAL A 130 8.06 -24.02 8.69
N LEU A 131 6.89 -23.87 8.05
CA LEU A 131 6.65 -22.79 7.09
C LEU A 131 6.70 -21.42 7.77
N LEU A 132 6.13 -21.29 8.97
CA LEU A 132 6.17 -20.06 9.75
C LEU A 132 7.60 -19.72 10.20
N GLU A 133 8.36 -20.70 10.66
CA GLU A 133 9.76 -20.52 11.05
C GLU A 133 10.62 -20.04 9.88
N LEU A 134 10.47 -20.68 8.72
CA LEU A 134 11.19 -20.32 7.51
C LEU A 134 10.78 -18.91 7.03
N TYR A 135 9.48 -18.63 7.06
CA TYR A 135 8.93 -17.34 6.69
C TYR A 135 9.48 -16.21 7.58
N GLU A 136 9.43 -16.37 8.90
CA GLU A 136 9.96 -15.39 9.86
C GLU A 136 11.46 -15.17 9.69
N THR A 137 12.20 -16.24 9.39
CA THR A 137 13.64 -16.17 9.10
C THR A 137 13.90 -15.33 7.86
N TYR A 138 13.23 -15.60 6.73
CA TYR A 138 13.41 -14.83 5.50
C TYR A 138 12.96 -13.37 5.62
N VAL A 139 11.87 -13.09 6.32
CA VAL A 139 11.41 -11.71 6.55
C VAL A 139 12.47 -10.94 7.34
N ARG A 140 13.05 -11.56 8.37
CA ARG A 140 14.13 -10.97 9.18
C ARG A 140 15.39 -10.75 8.36
N GLU A 141 15.78 -11.74 7.54
CA GLU A 141 16.94 -11.63 6.65
C GLU A 141 16.74 -10.54 5.58
N HIS A 142 15.56 -10.44 4.99
CA HIS A 142 15.27 -9.43 3.97
C HIS A 142 15.25 -8.02 4.58
N ALA A 143 14.69 -7.87 5.78
CA ALA A 143 14.75 -6.61 6.53
C ALA A 143 16.21 -6.21 6.85
N ALA A 144 17.08 -7.17 7.16
CA ALA A 144 18.50 -6.92 7.39
C ALA A 144 19.32 -6.69 6.09
N ARG A 145 18.93 -7.32 4.98
CA ARG A 145 19.59 -7.22 3.65
C ARG A 145 19.07 -6.08 2.78
N THR A 146 18.06 -5.35 3.24
CA THR A 146 17.67 -4.07 2.65
C THR A 146 18.46 -2.98 3.39
N PRO A 147 19.73 -2.69 3.02
CA PRO A 147 20.35 -1.47 3.50
C PRO A 147 19.52 -0.32 2.96
N ASP A 148 19.23 0.63 3.84
CA ASP A 148 18.82 1.97 3.49
C ASP A 148 19.61 2.43 2.26
N SER A 149 18.95 2.43 1.09
CA SER A 149 19.56 2.77 -0.20
C SER A 149 19.89 4.26 -0.29
N SER A 150 19.73 5.02 0.80
CA SER A 150 20.10 6.42 0.90
C SER A 150 21.59 6.68 1.18
N ARG A 151 22.45 5.66 1.39
CA ARG A 151 23.85 5.89 1.83
C ARG A 151 24.98 5.64 0.83
N THR A 152 24.71 5.30 -0.44
CA THR A 152 25.77 5.06 -1.44
C THR A 152 25.51 5.78 -2.77
N ALA A 153 25.52 7.11 -2.73
CA ALA A 153 25.70 7.94 -3.92
C ALA A 153 26.32 9.30 -3.55
N ASN A 154 27.38 9.30 -2.74
CA ASN A 154 28.20 10.50 -2.55
C ASN A 154 29.69 10.14 -2.55
N VAL A 155 30.20 9.85 -3.75
CA VAL A 155 31.62 10.04 -4.08
C VAL A 155 31.64 11.09 -5.19
N PRO A 156 32.04 12.34 -4.91
CA PRO A 156 32.28 13.31 -5.97
C PRO A 156 33.54 12.89 -6.75
N PRO A 157 33.54 12.82 -8.09
CA PRO A 157 34.78 12.74 -8.83
C PRO A 157 35.55 14.05 -8.61
N THR A 158 36.71 13.91 -7.99
CA THR A 158 37.69 14.95 -7.74
C THR A 158 38.04 15.71 -9.02
N THR A 159 37.92 17.02 -8.94
CA THR A 159 38.51 18.00 -9.84
C THR A 159 39.99 17.70 -10.09
N LYS A 160 40.40 17.58 -11.36
CA LYS A 160 41.73 18.01 -11.79
C LYS A 160 41.59 18.90 -13.01
N GLU A 161 41.86 20.16 -12.71
CA GLU A 161 42.13 21.27 -13.61
C GLU A 161 43.57 21.14 -14.16
N SER A 162 43.81 21.78 -15.31
CA SER A 162 45.11 22.26 -15.82
C SER A 162 46.10 21.24 -16.39
N ALA A 163 46.22 21.19 -17.72
CA ALA A 163 47.28 21.86 -18.50
C ALA A 163 47.20 21.45 -19.99
#